data_AF-K2AFT7-F1
#
_entry.id   AF-K2AFT7-F1
#
_cell.length_a   1.000
_cell.length_b   1.000
_cell.length_c   1.000
_cell.angle_alpha   90.00
_cell.angle_beta   90.00
_cell.angle_gamma   90.00
#
_symmetry.space_group_name_H-M   'P 1'
#
loop_
_entity.id
_entity.type
_entity.pdbx_description
1 polymer ?
#
loop_
_entity_poly.entity_id
_entity_poly.type
_entity_poly.pdbx_seq_one_letter_code
_entity_poly.pdbx_strand_id
1 'polypeptide(L)'
;YMILVPFVCTLHYLITHPTLVITPREWIRDAYLKVIAIFIFCVSPWLIRVASVTSQLKESWYFPVNLHLIKSVLGNMYIGYEGTPWYGWIWTAWMSFILCLLFCIALIPKKTRVLVLFFIFMVFIPLIIIIGVSFIKPVFVIRYLIPVTMMEVFLLGFAIQAFRLNVFKILLACGFFGFSIWFNIWFPDKHLKTDYRTPMAEINALTTADDVIYADNPLHLFETMYYAKDRNKVFLYMPNGGHFPWYIGDGIVKPEHIVTQPPPYPKRAFILKEDRSFTVLYGLPL
;
A
#
# COMPACT_ATOMS: atom_id res chain seq x y z
N TYR A 1 7.10 -7.99 4.04
CA TYR A 1 6.43 -9.29 4.23
C TYR A 1 7.39 -10.47 4.30
N MET A 2 8.34 -10.61 3.35
CA MET A 2 9.33 -11.70 3.36
C MET A 2 10.10 -11.84 4.68
N ILE A 3 10.33 -10.76 5.43
CA ILE A 3 10.96 -10.80 6.75
C ILE A 3 9.95 -11.07 7.88
N LEU A 4 8.75 -10.51 7.75
CA LEU A 4 7.74 -10.52 8.81
C LEU A 4 7.12 -11.90 9.00
N VAL A 5 6.80 -12.63 7.93
CA VAL A 5 6.22 -13.98 8.04
C VAL A 5 7.15 -14.96 8.77
N PRO A 6 8.41 -15.14 8.36
CA PRO A 6 9.32 -16.04 9.06
C PRO A 6 9.58 -15.60 10.50
N PHE A 7 9.64 -14.28 10.76
CA PHE A 7 9.75 -13.75 12.12
C PHE A 7 8.55 -14.16 12.99
N VAL A 8 7.33 -13.99 12.48
CA VAL A 8 6.11 -14.40 13.17
C VAL A 8 6.05 -15.91 13.38
N CYS A 9 6.38 -16.70 12.34
CA CYS A 9 6.47 -18.15 12.46
C CYS A 9 7.48 -18.56 13.54
N THR A 10 8.62 -17.87 13.63
CA THR A 10 9.68 -18.19 14.59
C THR A 10 9.19 -17.90 16.00
N LEU A 11 8.57 -16.74 16.21
CA LEU A 11 8.00 -16.36 17.50
C LEU A 11 6.90 -17.34 17.94
N HIS A 12 5.99 -17.70 17.04
CA HIS A 12 4.94 -18.68 17.32
C HIS A 12 5.52 -20.06 17.67
N TYR A 13 6.53 -20.52 16.92
CA TYR A 13 7.23 -21.77 17.18
C TYR A 13 7.88 -21.79 18.57
N LEU A 14 8.62 -20.73 18.94
CA LEU A 14 9.27 -20.62 20.25
C LEU A 14 8.26 -20.60 21.42
N ILE A 15 7.11 -19.94 21.24
CA ILE A 15 6.06 -19.88 22.27
C ILE A 15 5.36 -21.25 22.43
N THR A 16 5.20 -21.99 21.34
CA THR A 16 4.54 -23.31 21.36
C THR A 16 5.45 -24.45 21.78
N HIS A 17 6.77 -24.26 21.70
CA HIS A 17 7.79 -25.24 22.08
C HIS A 17 8.79 -24.65 23.11
N PRO A 18 8.34 -24.28 24.32
CA PRO A 18 9.17 -23.58 25.31
C PRO A 18 10.29 -24.45 25.92
N THR A 19 10.20 -25.78 25.78
CA THR A 19 11.16 -26.75 26.33
C THR A 19 12.34 -27.05 25.41
N LEU A 20 12.53 -26.29 24.33
CA LEU A 20 13.79 -26.30 23.57
C LEU A 20 14.92 -25.76 24.47
N VAL A 21 15.48 -26.65 25.28
CA VAL A 21 16.78 -26.48 25.93
C VAL A 21 17.81 -26.79 24.86
N ILE A 22 18.28 -25.72 24.22
CA ILE A 22 19.00 -25.80 22.95
C ILE A 22 20.39 -26.38 23.17
N THR A 23 20.57 -27.65 22.86
CA THR A 23 21.90 -28.15 22.50
C THR A 23 22.12 -27.92 20.99
N PRO A 24 23.33 -27.51 20.53
CA PRO A 24 23.60 -27.27 19.10
C PRO A 24 23.30 -28.47 18.20
N ARG A 25 23.33 -29.69 18.75
CA ARG A 25 23.06 -30.93 18.04
C ARG A 25 21.57 -31.13 17.74
N GLU A 26 20.69 -30.64 18.60
CA GLU A 26 19.24 -30.69 18.40
C GLU A 26 18.77 -29.63 17.39
N TRP A 27 19.47 -28.50 17.29
CA TRP A 27 19.24 -27.49 16.24
C TRP A 27 19.37 -28.05 14.84
N ILE A 28 20.41 -28.86 14.61
CA ILE A 28 20.66 -29.50 13.30
C ILE A 28 19.65 -30.63 13.04
N ARG A 29 18.87 -31.06 14.02
CA ARG A 29 17.86 -32.11 13.81
C ARG A 29 16.47 -31.51 13.55
N ASP A 30 16.16 -30.39 14.17
CA ASP A 30 14.86 -29.74 14.04
C ASP A 30 14.58 -29.27 12.60
N ALA A 31 13.42 -29.67 12.07
CA ALA A 31 13.03 -29.35 10.70
C ALA A 31 12.72 -27.86 10.51
N TYR A 32 12.11 -27.22 11.50
CA TYR A 32 11.77 -25.81 11.44
C TYR A 32 13.03 -24.94 11.42
N LEU A 33 14.00 -25.24 12.30
CA LEU A 33 15.27 -24.50 12.36
C LEU A 33 16.10 -24.62 11.07
N LYS A 34 16.05 -25.77 10.39
CA LYS A 34 16.66 -25.91 9.05
C LYS A 34 15.99 -25.01 8.02
N VAL A 35 14.67 -25.02 7.97
CA VAL A 35 13.90 -24.24 6.99
C VAL A 35 14.13 -22.74 7.22
N ILE A 36 14.11 -22.27 8.46
CA ILE A 36 14.37 -20.84 8.74
C ILE A 36 15.82 -20.45 8.43
N ALA A 37 16.80 -21.34 8.66
CA ALA A 37 18.19 -21.08 8.32
C ALA A 37 18.40 -20.95 6.80
N ILE A 38 17.82 -21.88 6.02
CA ILE A 38 17.83 -21.81 4.54
C ILE A 38 17.14 -20.54 4.07
N PHE A 39 16.00 -20.19 4.66
CA PHE A 39 15.27 -18.97 4.33
C PHE A 39 16.13 -17.72 4.56
N ILE A 40 16.74 -17.58 5.75
CA ILE A 40 17.59 -16.44 6.10
C ILE A 40 18.76 -16.35 5.12
N PHE A 41 19.41 -17.48 4.82
CA PHE A 41 20.51 -17.52 3.86
C PHE A 41 20.08 -16.98 2.49
N CYS A 42 18.97 -17.48 1.94
CA CYS A 42 18.46 -17.07 0.63
C CYS A 42 17.99 -15.61 0.57
N VAL A 43 17.44 -15.08 1.68
CA VAL A 43 16.89 -13.71 1.72
C VAL A 43 17.93 -12.66 2.11
N SER A 44 19.00 -13.06 2.80
CA SER A 44 20.02 -12.13 3.30
C SER A 44 20.62 -11.18 2.25
N PRO A 45 20.90 -11.59 0.99
CA PRO A 45 21.46 -10.65 0.00
C PRO A 45 20.47 -9.52 -0.35
N TRP A 46 19.17 -9.84 -0.34
CA TRP A 46 18.11 -8.87 -0.59
C TRP A 46 17.94 -7.88 0.56
N LEU A 47 18.21 -8.29 1.80
CA LEU A 47 18.14 -7.38 2.96
C LEU A 47 19.12 -6.22 2.85
N ILE A 48 20.31 -6.47 2.29
CA ILE A 48 21.31 -5.42 2.05
C ILE A 48 20.74 -4.37 1.07
N ARG A 49 20.14 -4.83 -0.03
CA ARG A 49 19.50 -3.94 -1.01
C ARG A 49 18.32 -3.19 -0.41
N VAL A 50 17.45 -3.88 0.34
CA VAL A 50 16.30 -3.26 1.02
C VAL A 50 16.77 -2.18 1.98
N ALA A 51 17.81 -2.42 2.78
CA ALA A 51 18.36 -1.43 3.71
C ALA A 51 18.91 -0.20 2.96
N SER A 52 19.67 -0.41 1.88
CA SER A 52 20.21 0.66 1.02
C SER A 52 19.12 1.51 0.35
N VAL A 53 18.03 0.88 -0.09
CA VAL A 53 16.90 1.55 -0.73
C VAL A 53 16.05 2.27 0.33
N THR A 54 15.85 1.65 1.50
CA THR A 54 15.06 2.23 2.60
C THR A 54 15.73 3.47 3.20
N SER A 55 17.06 3.56 3.20
CA SER A 55 17.75 4.77 3.67
C SER A 55 17.48 6.00 2.81
N GLN A 56 17.09 5.82 1.54
CA GLN A 56 16.78 6.89 0.60
C GLN A 56 15.32 7.39 0.72
N LEU A 57 14.44 6.65 1.38
CA LEU A 57 13.08 7.09 1.72
C LEU A 57 13.14 8.26 2.70
N LYS A 58 13.03 9.48 2.18
CA LYS A 58 12.93 10.72 2.96
C LYS A 58 11.52 11.29 2.97
N GLU A 59 10.80 11.12 1.86
CA GLU A 59 9.48 11.70 1.63
C GLU A 59 8.53 10.65 1.05
N SER A 60 7.24 10.80 1.36
CA SER A 60 6.15 10.01 0.78
C SER A 60 5.05 10.95 0.34
N TRP A 61 4.36 10.61 -0.73
CA TRP A 61 3.18 11.33 -1.21
C TRP A 61 1.93 11.05 -0.36
N TYR A 62 1.99 10.11 0.58
CA TYR A 62 0.87 9.71 1.43
C TYR A 62 0.88 10.37 2.81
N PHE A 63 -0.31 10.48 3.41
CA PHE A 63 -0.47 11.08 4.74
C PHE A 63 0.36 10.35 5.82
N PRO A 64 0.93 11.10 6.77
CA PRO A 64 1.67 10.51 7.89
C PRO A 64 0.74 9.70 8.80
N VAL A 65 1.32 8.75 9.53
CA VAL A 65 0.59 7.99 10.55
C VAL A 65 0.10 8.93 11.63
N ASN A 66 -1.18 8.80 11.98
CA ASN A 66 -1.79 9.51 13.09
C ASN A 66 -2.63 8.56 13.96
N LEU A 67 -3.11 9.08 15.08
CA LEU A 67 -3.87 8.29 16.06
C LEU A 67 -5.14 7.68 15.47
N HIS A 68 -5.78 8.38 14.53
CA HIS A 68 -6.99 7.87 13.92
C HIS A 68 -6.69 6.70 12.97
N LEU A 69 -5.59 6.73 12.22
CA LEU A 69 -5.14 5.57 11.44
C LEU A 69 -4.92 4.37 12.35
N ILE A 70 -4.22 4.55 13.48
CA ILE A 70 -4.01 3.45 14.45
C ILE A 70 -5.34 2.86 14.93
N LYS A 71 -6.32 3.71 15.25
CA LYS A 71 -7.63 3.27 15.73
C LYS A 71 -8.46 2.57 14.65
N SER A 72 -8.26 2.92 13.38
CA SER A 72 -9.09 2.48 12.26
C SER A 72 -8.44 1.43 11.36
N VAL A 73 -7.16 1.11 11.55
CA VAL A 73 -6.37 0.34 10.57
C VAL A 73 -6.97 -1.04 10.25
N LEU A 74 -7.42 -1.81 11.24
CA LEU A 74 -8.00 -3.15 11.01
C LEU A 74 -9.29 -3.06 10.20
N GLY A 75 -10.14 -2.10 10.54
CA GLY A 75 -11.40 -1.84 9.83
C GLY A 75 -11.15 -1.33 8.41
N ASN A 76 -10.19 -0.42 8.24
CA ASN A 76 -9.77 0.09 6.92
C ASN A 76 -9.30 -1.05 6.03
N MET A 77 -8.47 -1.92 6.58
CA MET A 77 -7.94 -3.09 5.90
C MET A 77 -9.01 -4.11 5.52
N TYR A 78 -9.91 -4.41 6.45
CA TYR A 78 -10.97 -5.38 6.24
C TYR A 78 -11.91 -4.99 5.08
N ILE A 79 -12.27 -3.71 4.97
CA ILE A 79 -13.18 -3.22 3.91
C ILE A 79 -12.47 -2.64 2.68
N GLY A 80 -11.13 -2.53 2.70
CA GLY A 80 -10.37 -1.88 1.64
C GLY A 80 -10.56 -0.35 1.58
N TYR A 81 -10.80 0.30 2.72
CA TYR A 81 -10.90 1.76 2.78
C TYR A 81 -9.51 2.40 2.77
N GLU A 82 -9.19 3.08 1.67
CA GLU A 82 -7.95 3.84 1.47
C GLU A 82 -8.11 5.33 1.84
N GLY A 83 -9.26 5.72 2.40
CA GLY A 83 -9.69 7.10 2.39
C GLY A 83 -8.96 8.04 3.34
N THR A 84 -8.90 9.29 2.87
CA THR A 84 -8.35 10.46 3.55
C THR A 84 -9.04 10.76 4.89
N PRO A 85 -8.42 11.57 5.77
CA PRO A 85 -8.77 11.69 7.20
C PRO A 85 -10.17 12.22 7.59
N TRP A 86 -11.30 11.98 6.90
CA TRP A 86 -12.53 12.72 7.22
C TRP A 86 -13.88 11.98 7.06
N TYR A 87 -14.05 11.04 6.12
CA TYR A 87 -15.39 10.51 5.82
C TYR A 87 -15.73 9.15 6.46
N GLY A 88 -14.74 8.27 6.69
CA GLY A 88 -14.98 6.88 7.14
C GLY A 88 -14.35 6.49 8.47
N TRP A 89 -13.44 7.31 9.01
CA TRP A 89 -12.53 6.91 10.10
C TRP A 89 -13.22 6.51 11.40
N ILE A 90 -14.33 7.16 11.74
CA ILE A 90 -15.08 6.80 12.95
C ILE A 90 -15.71 5.41 12.81
N TRP A 91 -16.25 5.10 11.64
CA TRP A 91 -16.90 3.81 11.35
C TRP A 91 -15.88 2.69 11.24
N THR A 92 -14.73 2.95 10.61
CA THR A 92 -13.65 1.96 10.53
C THR A 92 -12.91 1.79 11.84
N ALA A 93 -12.89 2.79 12.71
CA ALA A 93 -12.45 2.62 14.10
C ALA A 93 -13.38 1.71 14.90
N TRP A 94 -14.71 1.90 14.79
CA TRP A 94 -15.68 1.00 15.41
C TRP A 94 -15.56 -0.42 14.86
N MET A 95 -15.39 -0.58 13.55
CA MET A 95 -15.14 -1.87 12.92
C MET A 95 -13.86 -2.52 13.47
N SER A 96 -12.77 -1.76 13.57
CA SER A 96 -11.50 -2.24 14.16
C SER A 96 -11.69 -2.73 15.58
N PHE A 97 -12.43 -1.98 16.39
CA PHE A 97 -12.74 -2.36 17.77
C PHE A 97 -13.56 -3.65 17.84
N ILE A 98 -14.60 -3.78 17.02
CA ILE A 98 -15.42 -5.01 16.92
C ILE A 98 -14.57 -6.20 16.49
N LEU A 99 -13.71 -6.02 15.48
CA LEU A 99 -12.79 -7.07 15.01
C LEU A 99 -11.83 -7.50 16.12
N CYS A 100 -11.21 -6.56 16.86
CA CYS A 100 -10.38 -6.88 18.02
C CYS A 100 -11.13 -7.72 19.06
N LEU A 101 -12.37 -7.35 19.39
CA LEU A 101 -13.18 -8.10 20.35
C LEU A 101 -13.50 -9.51 19.84
N LEU A 102 -13.86 -9.65 18.57
CA LEU A 102 -14.10 -10.95 17.92
C LEU A 102 -12.83 -11.81 17.92
N PHE A 103 -11.66 -11.22 17.66
CA PHE A 103 -10.38 -11.93 17.68
C PHE A 103 -10.03 -12.43 19.09
N CYS A 104 -10.36 -11.68 20.14
CA CYS A 104 -10.26 -12.15 21.52
C CYS A 104 -11.21 -13.33 21.79
N ILE A 105 -12.45 -13.28 21.29
CA ILE A 105 -13.42 -14.38 21.40
C ILE A 105 -12.91 -15.65 20.70
N ALA A 106 -12.20 -15.51 19.58
CA ALA A 106 -11.62 -16.64 18.84
C ALA A 106 -10.63 -17.46 19.70
N LEU A 107 -10.06 -16.91 20.77
CA LEU A 107 -9.14 -17.61 21.69
C LEU A 107 -9.84 -18.48 22.75
N ILE A 108 -11.16 -18.34 22.92
CA ILE A 108 -11.94 -19.09 23.92
C ILE A 108 -11.85 -20.61 23.69
N PRO A 109 -12.08 -21.14 22.46
CA PRO A 109 -12.04 -22.58 22.22
C PRO A 109 -10.63 -23.15 22.39
N LYS A 110 -10.43 -24.02 23.39
CA LYS A 110 -9.12 -24.61 23.71
C LYS A 110 -8.52 -25.42 22.55
N LYS A 111 -9.37 -26.09 21.74
CA LYS A 111 -8.93 -26.96 20.64
C LYS A 111 -8.21 -26.22 19.51
N THR A 112 -8.65 -24.99 19.19
CA THR A 112 -8.10 -24.19 18.09
C THR A 112 -7.18 -23.07 18.55
N ARG A 113 -7.04 -22.88 19.88
CA ARG A 113 -6.32 -21.74 20.47
C ARG A 113 -4.91 -21.53 19.92
N VAL A 114 -4.13 -22.59 19.77
CA VAL A 114 -2.74 -22.51 19.27
C VAL A 114 -2.69 -22.00 17.83
N LEU A 115 -3.62 -22.47 16.98
CA LEU A 115 -3.74 -22.02 15.60
C LEU A 115 -4.28 -20.59 15.52
N VAL A 116 -5.26 -20.23 16.34
CA VAL A 116 -5.78 -18.86 16.43
C VAL A 116 -4.68 -17.88 16.87
N LEU A 117 -3.84 -18.27 17.83
CA LEU A 117 -2.69 -17.48 18.26
C LEU A 117 -1.72 -17.18 17.11
N PHE A 118 -1.48 -18.16 16.23
CA PHE A 118 -0.68 -17.95 15.02
C PHE A 118 -1.28 -16.85 14.12
N PHE A 119 -2.59 -16.90 13.85
CA PHE A 119 -3.27 -15.88 13.05
C PHE A 119 -3.26 -14.50 13.73
N ILE A 120 -3.46 -14.43 15.04
CA ILE A 120 -3.35 -13.18 15.81
C ILE A 120 -1.94 -12.59 15.64
N PHE A 121 -0.89 -13.40 15.78
CA PHE A 121 0.47 -12.92 15.56
C PHE A 121 0.70 -12.46 14.12
N MET A 122 0.17 -13.18 13.15
CA MET A 122 0.25 -12.80 11.73
C MET A 122 -0.50 -11.51 11.40
N VAL A 123 -1.52 -11.14 12.17
CA VAL A 123 -2.22 -9.85 12.02
C VAL A 123 -1.48 -8.75 12.76
N PHE A 124 -1.30 -8.90 14.08
CA PHE A 124 -0.87 -7.79 14.93
C PHE A 124 0.63 -7.49 14.85
N ILE A 125 1.50 -8.47 14.64
CA ILE A 125 2.95 -8.22 14.60
C ILE A 125 3.33 -7.38 13.36
N PRO A 126 2.94 -7.76 12.13
CA PRO A 126 3.20 -6.92 10.97
C PRO A 126 2.57 -5.53 11.11
N LEU A 127 1.36 -5.46 11.65
CA LEU A 127 0.65 -4.21 11.88
C LEU A 127 1.40 -3.28 12.84
N ILE A 128 1.83 -3.78 14.00
CA ILE A 128 2.62 -3.00 14.97
C ILE A 128 3.96 -2.57 14.36
N ILE A 129 4.67 -3.47 13.68
CA ILE A 129 5.98 -3.15 13.10
C ILE A 129 5.84 -2.11 11.98
N ILE A 130 4.91 -2.28 11.04
CA ILE A 130 4.76 -1.37 9.90
C ILE A 130 4.28 0.00 10.36
N ILE A 131 3.31 0.07 11.27
CA ILE A 131 2.85 1.34 11.85
C ILE A 131 3.98 2.00 12.65
N GLY A 132 4.71 1.22 13.47
CA GLY A 132 5.85 1.70 14.25
C GLY A 132 6.96 2.29 13.39
N VAL A 133 7.36 1.59 12.32
CA VAL A 133 8.32 2.10 11.33
C VAL A 133 7.78 3.36 10.65
N SER A 134 6.46 3.40 10.40
CA SER A 134 5.85 4.51 9.67
C SER A 134 5.80 5.85 10.45
N PHE A 135 5.99 5.81 11.78
CA PHE A 135 6.25 7.01 12.59
C PHE A 135 7.61 7.65 12.35
N ILE A 136 8.61 6.85 11.97
CA ILE A 136 10.00 7.31 11.76
C ILE A 136 10.24 7.58 10.27
N LYS A 137 9.68 6.74 9.39
CA LYS A 137 9.84 6.80 7.95
C LYS A 137 8.46 6.82 7.30
N PRO A 138 8.10 7.80 6.48
CA PRO A 138 6.77 7.84 5.90
C PRO A 138 6.61 6.68 4.91
N VAL A 139 5.84 5.66 5.30
CA VAL A 139 5.62 4.44 4.52
C VAL A 139 4.13 4.34 4.20
N PHE A 140 3.79 3.93 2.97
CA PHE A 140 2.41 3.71 2.57
C PHE A 140 1.82 2.46 3.25
N VAL A 141 1.35 2.63 4.49
CA VAL A 141 0.98 1.57 5.44
C VAL A 141 0.07 0.51 4.83
N ILE A 142 -1.03 0.92 4.20
CA ILE A 142 -2.07 0.01 3.68
C ILE A 142 -1.47 -1.01 2.68
N ARG A 143 -0.60 -0.56 1.78
CA ARG A 143 0.04 -1.42 0.78
C ARG A 143 0.89 -2.53 1.40
N TYR A 144 1.61 -2.23 2.48
CA TYR A 144 2.45 -3.23 3.14
C TYR A 144 1.67 -4.19 4.05
N LEU A 145 0.42 -3.84 4.36
CA LEU A 145 -0.48 -4.65 5.18
C LEU A 145 -1.45 -5.52 4.37
N ILE A 146 -1.41 -5.51 3.03
CA ILE A 146 -2.24 -6.40 2.20
C ILE A 146 -2.25 -7.86 2.71
N PRO A 147 -1.13 -8.49 3.07
CA PRO A 147 -1.18 -9.88 3.53
C PRO A 147 -1.84 -10.08 4.89
N VAL A 148 -1.93 -9.03 5.71
CA VAL A 148 -2.62 -9.06 7.00
C VAL A 148 -4.14 -9.18 6.79
N THR A 149 -4.71 -8.63 5.71
CA THR A 149 -6.15 -8.78 5.41
C THR A 149 -6.56 -10.24 5.24
N MET A 150 -5.72 -11.05 4.58
CA MET A 150 -5.98 -12.48 4.42
C MET A 150 -6.06 -13.19 5.78
N MET A 151 -5.17 -12.82 6.71
CA MET A 151 -5.11 -13.39 8.04
C MET A 151 -6.28 -12.93 8.91
N GLU A 152 -6.71 -11.67 8.77
CA GLU A 152 -7.92 -11.14 9.40
C GLU A 152 -9.17 -11.92 8.99
N VAL A 153 -9.33 -12.27 7.71
CA VAL A 153 -10.47 -13.07 7.23
C VAL A 153 -10.51 -14.45 7.89
N PHE A 154 -9.37 -15.14 7.98
CA PHE A 154 -9.30 -16.43 8.70
C PHE A 154 -9.64 -16.28 10.18
N LEU A 155 -9.10 -15.24 10.82
CA LEU A 155 -9.31 -14.98 12.24
C LEU A 155 -10.78 -14.62 12.54
N LEU A 156 -11.44 -13.88 11.64
CA LEU A 156 -12.89 -13.63 11.69
C LEU A 156 -13.68 -14.94 11.59
N GLY A 157 -13.29 -15.85 10.69
CA GLY A 157 -13.89 -17.18 10.59
C GLY A 157 -13.80 -17.97 11.90
N PHE A 158 -12.63 -17.97 12.56
CA PHE A 158 -12.47 -18.60 13.87
C PHE A 158 -13.30 -17.91 14.96
N ALA A 159 -13.38 -16.58 14.94
CA ALA A 159 -14.19 -15.81 15.88
C ALA A 159 -15.68 -16.16 15.77
N ILE A 160 -16.22 -16.19 14.54
CA ILE A 160 -17.61 -16.59 14.27
C ILE A 160 -17.84 -18.02 14.75
N GLN A 161 -16.92 -18.94 14.47
CA GLN A 161 -17.07 -20.34 14.85
C GLN A 161 -17.04 -20.57 16.37
N ALA A 162 -16.42 -19.67 17.14
CA ALA A 162 -16.34 -19.76 18.60
C ALA A 162 -17.70 -19.54 19.31
N PHE A 163 -18.69 -18.92 18.65
CA PHE A 163 -20.03 -18.78 19.20
C PHE A 163 -20.76 -20.13 19.25
N ARG A 164 -21.68 -20.32 20.21
CA ARG A 164 -22.44 -21.57 20.36
C ARG A 164 -23.65 -21.66 19.43
N LEU A 165 -24.36 -20.55 19.26
CA LEU A 165 -25.63 -20.51 18.53
C LEU A 165 -25.40 -20.39 17.02
N ASN A 166 -25.80 -21.40 16.25
CA ASN A 166 -25.61 -21.41 14.78
C ASN A 166 -26.31 -20.25 14.08
N VAL A 167 -27.51 -19.86 14.54
CA VAL A 167 -28.23 -18.69 13.99
C VAL A 167 -27.37 -17.43 14.09
N PHE A 168 -26.73 -17.21 15.24
CA PHE A 168 -25.87 -16.04 15.45
C PHE A 168 -24.64 -16.07 14.54
N LYS A 169 -24.06 -17.26 14.29
CA LYS A 169 -22.94 -17.40 13.35
C LYS A 169 -23.32 -16.99 11.93
N ILE A 170 -24.47 -17.47 11.46
CA ILE A 170 -24.98 -17.17 10.13
C ILE A 170 -25.27 -15.68 10.02
N LEU A 171 -25.93 -15.09 11.02
CA LEU A 171 -26.22 -13.66 11.04
C LEU A 171 -24.94 -12.82 11.00
N LEU A 172 -23.91 -13.15 11.78
CA LEU A 172 -22.62 -12.46 11.73
C LEU A 172 -21.95 -12.62 10.37
N ALA A 173 -21.85 -13.85 9.85
CA ALA A 173 -21.21 -14.11 8.56
C ALA A 173 -21.91 -13.34 7.43
N CYS A 174 -23.24 -13.41 7.36
CA CYS A 174 -24.03 -12.67 6.38
C CYS A 174 -23.90 -11.15 6.58
N GLY A 175 -23.86 -10.67 7.82
CA GLY A 175 -23.69 -9.25 8.13
C GLY A 175 -22.34 -8.71 7.65
N PHE A 176 -21.24 -9.39 7.98
CA PHE A 176 -19.89 -9.01 7.54
C PHE A 176 -19.72 -9.11 6.02
N PHE A 177 -20.25 -10.17 5.40
CA PHE A 177 -20.18 -10.36 3.96
C PHE A 177 -21.03 -9.33 3.21
N GLY A 178 -22.28 -9.14 3.64
CA GLY A 178 -23.20 -8.16 3.07
C GLY A 178 -22.68 -6.73 3.21
N PHE A 179 -22.11 -6.38 4.37
CA PHE A 179 -21.47 -5.08 4.57
C PHE A 179 -20.28 -4.88 3.63
N SER A 180 -19.46 -5.92 3.43
CA SER A 180 -18.31 -5.86 2.51
C SER A 180 -18.77 -5.63 1.06
N ILE A 181 -19.81 -6.33 0.61
CA ILE A 181 -20.41 -6.12 -0.72
C ILE A 181 -20.95 -4.69 -0.85
N TRP A 182 -21.77 -4.26 0.10
CA TRP A 182 -22.37 -2.93 0.10
C TRP A 182 -21.28 -1.85 0.01
N PHE A 183 -20.24 -1.97 0.82
CA PHE A 183 -19.12 -1.03 0.84
C PHE A 183 -18.38 -1.01 -0.51
N ASN A 184 -18.11 -2.17 -1.10
CA ASN A 184 -17.44 -2.27 -2.39
C ASN A 184 -18.30 -1.79 -3.58
N ILE A 185 -19.61 -1.67 -3.42
CA ILE A 185 -20.48 -1.03 -4.41
C ILE A 185 -20.49 0.50 -4.20
N TRP A 186 -20.53 0.95 -2.95
CA TRP A 186 -20.65 2.38 -2.62
C TRP A 186 -19.35 3.17 -2.76
N PHE A 187 -18.21 2.56 -2.42
CA PHE A 187 -16.92 3.25 -2.30
C PHE A 187 -16.25 3.64 -3.64
N PRO A 188 -16.29 2.83 -4.72
CA PRO A 188 -15.58 3.14 -5.97
C PRO A 188 -15.95 4.48 -6.59
N ASP A 189 -17.23 4.86 -6.57
CA ASP A 189 -17.70 6.14 -7.12
C ASP A 189 -17.13 7.36 -6.40
N LYS A 190 -16.60 7.18 -5.18
CA LYS A 190 -15.94 8.22 -4.40
C LYS A 190 -14.44 8.34 -4.68
N HIS A 191 -13.88 7.39 -5.42
CA HIS A 191 -12.45 7.32 -5.78
C HIS A 191 -12.30 7.21 -7.30
N LEU A 192 -13.07 8.01 -8.04
CA LEU A 192 -12.96 8.08 -9.49
C LEU A 192 -11.54 8.53 -9.86
N LYS A 193 -10.90 7.73 -10.71
CA LYS A 193 -9.61 8.09 -11.31
C LYS A 193 -9.80 9.35 -12.16
N THR A 194 -8.83 10.25 -12.10
CA THR A 194 -8.82 11.46 -12.93
C THR A 194 -8.88 11.08 -14.41
N ASP A 195 -9.84 11.68 -15.14
CA ASP A 195 -9.96 11.46 -16.58
C ASP A 195 -8.93 12.30 -17.35
N TYR A 196 -7.80 11.67 -17.67
CA TYR A 196 -6.78 12.25 -18.55
C TYR A 196 -7.07 12.03 -20.03
N ARG A 197 -8.01 11.14 -20.39
CA ARG A 197 -8.28 10.79 -21.78
C ARG A 197 -8.90 11.96 -22.54
N THR A 198 -9.88 12.61 -21.92
CA THR A 198 -10.59 13.75 -22.53
C THR A 198 -9.66 14.93 -22.82
N PRO A 199 -8.92 15.50 -21.85
CA PRO A 199 -8.00 16.62 -22.14
C PRO A 199 -6.88 16.22 -23.10
N MET A 200 -6.41 14.98 -23.05
CA MET A 200 -5.39 14.51 -24.01
C MET A 200 -5.94 14.35 -25.43
N ALA A 201 -7.21 14.00 -25.61
CA ALA A 201 -7.84 13.98 -26.93
C ALA A 201 -7.88 15.39 -27.55
N GLU A 202 -8.18 16.41 -26.74
CA GLU A 202 -8.17 17.81 -27.16
C GLU A 202 -6.75 18.29 -27.50
N ILE A 203 -5.77 18.01 -26.62
CA ILE A 203 -4.36 18.33 -26.88
C ILE A 203 -3.90 17.68 -28.18
N ASN A 204 -4.14 16.37 -28.36
CA ASN A 204 -3.73 15.64 -29.57
C ASN A 204 -4.38 16.20 -30.85
N ALA A 205 -5.56 16.81 -30.77
CA ALA A 205 -6.23 17.45 -31.91
C ALA A 205 -5.60 18.81 -32.28
N LEU A 206 -5.06 19.53 -31.29
CA LEU A 206 -4.44 20.85 -31.46
C LEU A 206 -2.92 20.81 -31.73
N THR A 207 -2.28 19.72 -31.34
CA THR A 207 -0.82 19.53 -31.41
C THR A 207 -0.37 19.30 -32.85
N THR A 208 0.63 20.06 -33.29
CA THR A 208 1.28 19.91 -34.61
C THR A 208 2.54 19.03 -34.52
N ALA A 209 3.24 18.83 -35.64
CA ALA A 209 4.45 18.02 -35.68
C ALA A 209 5.60 18.59 -34.83
N ASP A 210 5.66 19.90 -34.58
CA ASP A 210 6.76 20.55 -33.86
C ASP A 210 6.44 20.87 -32.39
N ASP A 211 5.18 20.71 -32.00
CA ASP A 211 4.72 20.97 -30.64
C ASP A 211 5.09 19.81 -29.69
N VAL A 212 5.12 20.13 -28.40
CA VAL A 212 5.42 19.18 -27.31
C VAL A 212 4.33 19.19 -26.24
N ILE A 213 4.27 18.12 -25.45
CA ILE A 213 3.29 17.96 -24.38
C ILE A 213 4.06 17.85 -23.07
N TYR A 214 3.68 18.65 -22.09
CA TYR A 214 4.34 18.74 -20.80
C TYR A 214 3.36 18.27 -19.71
N ALA A 215 3.82 17.41 -18.80
CA ALA A 215 3.13 17.10 -17.56
C ALA A 215 3.70 17.99 -16.45
N ASP A 216 2.86 18.71 -15.71
CA ASP A 216 3.32 19.55 -14.59
C ASP A 216 3.60 18.78 -13.28
N ASN A 217 3.13 17.54 -13.17
CA ASN A 217 3.33 16.66 -12.02
C ASN A 217 3.81 15.27 -12.48
N PRO A 218 4.87 14.72 -11.87
CA PRO A 218 5.34 13.39 -12.24
C PRO A 218 4.36 12.25 -11.94
N LEU A 219 3.34 12.45 -11.10
CA LEU A 219 2.28 11.45 -10.86
C LEU A 219 1.40 11.17 -12.07
N HIS A 220 1.22 12.14 -12.98
CA HIS A 220 0.38 11.96 -14.18
C HIS A 220 1.16 11.99 -15.50
N LEU A 221 2.49 12.00 -15.41
CA LEU A 221 3.35 11.87 -16.58
C LEU A 221 3.04 10.57 -17.34
N PHE A 222 2.78 9.49 -16.62
CA PHE A 222 2.46 8.18 -17.22
C PHE A 222 1.18 8.20 -18.03
N GLU A 223 0.12 8.77 -17.48
CA GLU A 223 -1.17 8.92 -18.12
C GLU A 223 -1.06 9.84 -19.33
N THR A 224 -0.27 10.92 -19.21
CA THR A 224 0.05 11.83 -20.32
C THR A 224 0.75 11.08 -21.46
N MET A 225 1.81 10.31 -21.15
CA MET A 225 2.53 9.47 -22.11
C MET A 225 1.64 8.38 -22.72
N TYR A 226 0.75 7.80 -21.93
CA TYR A 226 -0.13 6.73 -22.37
C TYR A 226 -1.14 7.21 -23.42
N TYR A 227 -1.73 8.40 -23.22
CA TYR A 227 -2.75 8.97 -24.10
C TYR A 227 -2.20 9.92 -25.18
N ALA A 228 -0.92 10.28 -25.14
CA ALA A 228 -0.30 11.09 -26.19
C ALA A 228 -0.23 10.34 -27.52
N LYS A 229 -0.45 11.05 -28.64
CA LYS A 229 -0.27 10.51 -29.99
C LYS A 229 1.19 10.13 -30.27
N ASP A 230 2.13 10.90 -29.73
CA ASP A 230 3.57 10.64 -29.80
C ASP A 230 4.19 10.73 -28.39
N ARG A 231 4.64 9.58 -27.89
CA ARG A 231 5.21 9.46 -26.53
C ARG A 231 6.56 10.16 -26.39
N ASN A 232 7.30 10.30 -27.49
CA ASN A 232 8.64 10.89 -27.48
C ASN A 232 8.61 12.42 -27.35
N LYS A 233 7.41 13.01 -27.40
CA LYS A 233 7.18 14.46 -27.25
C LYS A 233 6.56 14.81 -25.90
N VAL A 234 6.49 13.85 -24.98
CA VAL A 234 5.96 14.05 -23.65
C VAL A 234 7.11 14.23 -22.67
N PHE A 235 7.11 15.35 -21.96
CA PHE A 235 8.15 15.71 -21.00
C PHE A 235 7.53 16.07 -19.66
N LEU A 236 8.31 15.91 -18.59
CA LEU A 236 8.00 16.43 -17.27
C LEU A 236 8.48 17.88 -17.16
N TYR A 237 7.56 18.80 -16.91
CA TYR A 237 7.87 20.22 -16.78
C TYR A 237 8.10 20.61 -15.31
N MET A 238 9.34 20.99 -14.99
CA MET A 238 9.76 21.39 -13.65
C MET A 238 10.42 22.78 -13.69
N PRO A 239 9.63 23.86 -13.82
CA PRO A 239 10.18 25.21 -14.04
C PRO A 239 11.11 25.70 -12.93
N ASN A 240 10.85 25.27 -11.69
CA ASN A 240 11.65 25.67 -10.52
C ASN A 240 12.89 24.78 -10.30
N GLY A 241 13.18 23.81 -11.19
CA GLY A 241 14.35 22.94 -11.08
C GLY A 241 14.35 22.03 -9.84
N GLY A 242 13.17 21.63 -9.36
CA GLY A 242 13.04 20.76 -8.19
C GLY A 242 13.62 19.35 -8.42
N HIS A 243 13.87 18.63 -7.33
CA HIS A 243 14.31 17.23 -7.41
C HIS A 243 13.14 16.32 -7.81
N PHE A 244 13.40 15.40 -8.75
CA PHE A 244 12.44 14.36 -9.11
C PHE A 244 12.15 13.49 -7.88
N PRO A 245 10.88 13.32 -7.47
CA PRO A 245 10.54 12.58 -6.27
C PRO A 245 10.93 11.10 -6.41
N TRP A 246 11.78 10.65 -5.49
CA TRP A 246 12.33 9.30 -5.51
C TRP A 246 11.25 8.21 -5.45
N TYR A 247 10.09 8.50 -4.83
CA TYR A 247 8.98 7.54 -4.70
C TYR A 247 8.24 7.23 -6.02
N ILE A 248 8.46 7.99 -7.10
CA ILE A 248 7.82 7.78 -8.41
C ILE A 248 8.60 6.74 -9.25
N GLY A 249 9.81 6.37 -8.81
CA GLY A 249 10.67 5.42 -9.49
C GLY A 249 11.52 6.10 -10.56
N ASP A 250 12.82 6.03 -10.40
CA ASP A 250 13.84 6.55 -11.32
C ASP A 250 13.98 5.72 -12.60
N GLY A 251 13.44 4.49 -12.62
CA GLY A 251 13.56 3.58 -13.75
C GLY A 251 12.80 3.99 -15.01
N ILE A 252 11.86 4.95 -14.92
CA ILE A 252 10.98 5.28 -16.06
C ILE A 252 11.14 6.72 -16.57
N VAL A 253 11.48 7.67 -15.68
CA VAL A 253 11.73 9.05 -16.07
C VAL A 253 13.23 9.27 -16.19
N LYS A 254 13.70 9.35 -17.43
CA LYS A 254 15.09 9.70 -17.70
C LYS A 254 15.30 11.20 -17.54
N PRO A 255 16.51 11.66 -17.19
CA PRO A 255 16.83 13.09 -17.10
C PRO A 255 16.51 13.87 -18.38
N GLU A 256 16.63 13.24 -19.55
CA GLU A 256 16.30 13.84 -20.86
C GLU A 256 14.81 14.14 -21.05
N HIS A 257 13.93 13.51 -20.26
CA HIS A 257 12.49 13.78 -20.25
C HIS A 257 12.10 14.89 -19.28
N ILE A 258 13.04 15.50 -18.55
CA ILE A 258 12.76 16.58 -17.60
C ILE A 258 13.19 17.91 -18.21
N VAL A 259 12.26 18.84 -18.32
CA VAL A 259 12.46 20.16 -18.92
C VAL A 259 12.08 21.26 -17.95
N THR A 260 12.89 22.33 -17.90
CA THR A 260 12.68 23.46 -16.99
C THR A 260 12.20 24.72 -17.71
N GLN A 261 12.27 24.73 -19.04
CA GLN A 261 11.95 25.90 -19.87
C GLN A 261 10.90 25.55 -20.93
N PRO A 262 10.04 26.51 -21.29
CA PRO A 262 9.15 26.37 -22.43
C PRO A 262 9.97 26.27 -23.73
N PRO A 263 9.46 25.58 -24.76
CA PRO A 263 10.14 25.47 -26.05
C PRO A 263 10.17 26.84 -26.75
N PRO A 264 11.21 27.14 -27.55
CA PRO A 264 11.31 28.41 -28.26
C PRO A 264 10.24 28.52 -29.36
N TYR A 265 9.67 29.72 -29.54
CA TYR A 265 8.75 30.00 -30.65
C TYR A 265 9.40 29.64 -32.01
N PRO A 266 8.66 29.01 -32.96
CA PRO A 266 7.20 28.81 -33.00
C PRO A 266 6.67 27.57 -32.30
N LYS A 267 7.52 26.77 -31.64
CA LYS A 267 7.10 25.55 -30.96
C LYS A 267 6.26 25.88 -29.73
N ARG A 268 5.16 25.15 -29.52
CA ARG A 268 4.30 25.30 -28.35
C ARG A 268 4.40 24.08 -27.45
N ALA A 269 4.29 24.30 -26.15
CA ALA A 269 4.13 23.27 -25.14
C ALA A 269 2.69 23.28 -24.61
N PHE A 270 2.01 22.14 -24.71
CA PHE A 270 0.73 21.91 -24.05
C PHE A 270 1.00 21.32 -22.67
N ILE A 271 0.79 22.12 -21.62
CA ILE A 271 0.99 21.68 -20.24
C ILE A 271 -0.33 21.12 -19.71
N LEU A 272 -0.36 19.82 -19.46
CA LEU A 272 -1.45 19.15 -18.77
C LEU A 272 -1.27 19.32 -17.26
N LYS A 273 -2.31 19.87 -16.62
CA LYS A 273 -2.38 20.10 -15.18
C LYS A 273 -3.13 18.99 -14.45
N GLU A 274 -2.89 18.89 -13.16
CA GLU A 274 -3.54 17.91 -12.28
C GLU A 274 -5.06 18.07 -12.21
N ASP A 275 -5.57 19.30 -12.39
CA ASP A 275 -7.00 19.62 -12.38
C ASP A 275 -7.76 19.24 -13.67
N ARG A 276 -7.05 18.63 -14.65
CA ARG A 276 -7.49 18.26 -16.01
C ARG A 276 -7.53 19.41 -17.01
N SER A 277 -7.16 20.62 -16.61
CA SER A 277 -7.01 21.71 -17.56
C SER A 277 -5.67 21.60 -18.29
N PHE A 278 -5.57 22.26 -19.44
CA PHE A 278 -4.28 22.44 -20.08
C PHE A 278 -4.05 23.90 -20.44
N THR A 279 -2.79 24.29 -20.47
CA THR A 279 -2.36 25.63 -20.89
C THR A 279 -1.30 25.52 -21.97
N VAL A 280 -1.28 26.48 -22.89
CA VAL A 280 -0.29 26.54 -23.96
C VAL A 280 0.79 27.54 -23.58
N LEU A 281 2.05 27.11 -23.55
CA LEU A 281 3.21 27.96 -23.31
C LEU A 281 4.18 27.92 -24.49
N TYR A 282 4.90 29.01 -24.70
CA TYR A 282 6.01 29.12 -25.65
C TYR A 282 6.98 30.18 -25.13
N GLY A 283 8.27 29.97 -25.35
CA GLY A 283 9.31 30.94 -25.04
C GLY A 283 9.29 32.05 -26.09
N LEU A 284 9.14 33.30 -25.65
CA LEU A 284 9.39 34.46 -26.51
C LEU A 284 10.88 34.49 -26.86
N PRO A 285 11.25 34.82 -28.12
CA PRO A 285 12.64 35.07 -28.44
C PRO A 285 13.17 36.22 -27.56
N LEU A 286 14.27 35.96 -26.86
CA LEU A 286 15.02 36.98 -26.09
C LEU A 286 15.62 38.03 -27.03
#